data_AF-A0A816EFH6-F1
#
_entry.id   AF-A0A816EFH6-F1
#
_cell.length_a   1.000
_cell.length_b   1.000
_cell.length_c   1.000
_cell.angle_alpha   90.00
_cell.angle_beta   90.00
_cell.angle_gamma   90.00
#
_symmetry.space_group_name_H-M   'P 1'
#
loop_
_entity.id
_entity.type
_entity.pdbx_description
1 polymer ?
#
loop_
_entity_poly.entity_id
_entity_poly.type
_entity_poly.pdbx_seq_one_letter_code
_entity_poly.pdbx_strand_id
1 'polypeptide(L)'
;MSTLRTLVLYFAHDSSIKMDMWTEYFNSMPILNRLEIKAHSEIFDGNAWKILLETSLPLLTHFTLRTTTFRVEKADVYNALASFQSSYWISKKKFSI
;
A
#
# COMPACT_ATOMS: atom_id res chain seq x y z
N MET A 1 5.29 -14.17 -22.34
CA MET A 1 5.37 -14.08 -20.87
C MET A 1 4.35 -13.06 -20.40
N SER A 2 3.44 -13.44 -19.48
CA SER A 2 2.44 -12.51 -18.94
C SER A 2 3.15 -11.44 -18.09
N THR A 3 3.00 -10.19 -18.47
CA THR A 3 3.58 -9.05 -17.74
C THR A 3 2.57 -8.58 -16.71
N LEU A 4 2.70 -9.04 -15.46
CA LEU A 4 1.79 -8.65 -14.39
C LEU A 4 1.94 -7.15 -14.12
N ARG A 5 0.92 -6.37 -14.48
CA ARG A 5 0.87 -4.90 -14.28
C ARG A 5 -0.02 -4.48 -13.12
N THR A 6 -0.89 -5.38 -12.65
CA THR A 6 -1.81 -5.14 -11.54
C THR A 6 -1.68 -6.24 -10.51
N LEU A 7 -1.59 -5.85 -9.24
CA LEU A 7 -1.51 -6.76 -8.11
C LEU A 7 -2.55 -6.35 -7.08
N VAL A 8 -3.30 -7.33 -6.58
CA VAL A 8 -4.27 -7.14 -5.50
C VAL A 8 -3.84 -8.02 -4.34
N LEU A 9 -3.51 -7.40 -3.21
CA LEU A 9 -3.12 -8.07 -1.98
C LEU A 9 -4.30 -8.06 -1.01
N TYR A 10 -4.54 -9.19 -0.37
CA TYR A 10 -5.58 -9.34 0.64
C TYR A 10 -4.95 -9.85 1.95
N PHE A 11 -5.14 -9.07 3.02
CA PHE A 11 -4.66 -9.35 4.36
C PHE A 11 -5.85 -9.64 5.26
N ALA A 12 -6.05 -10.92 5.57
CA ALA A 12 -7.25 -11.42 6.24
C ALA A 12 -7.25 -11.13 7.76
N HIS A 13 -6.09 -11.22 8.45
CA HIS A 13 -5.96 -11.00 9.90
C HIS A 13 -4.49 -10.81 10.30
N ASP A 14 -4.24 -10.03 11.38
CA ASP A 14 -3.01 -9.88 12.19
C ASP A 14 -1.72 -10.48 11.60
N SER A 15 -1.42 -10.10 10.35
CA SER A 15 -0.16 -10.43 9.76
C SER A 15 0.76 -9.31 10.20
N SER A 16 1.73 -9.64 11.05
CA SER A 16 2.88 -8.76 11.20
C SER A 16 3.51 -8.65 9.81
N ILE A 17 3.10 -7.66 9.01
CA ILE A 17 3.60 -7.48 7.65
C ILE A 17 5.10 -7.19 7.78
N LYS A 18 5.91 -8.17 7.38
CA LYS A 18 7.35 -7.99 7.27
C LYS A 18 7.62 -7.27 5.96
N MET A 19 7.96 -5.98 6.04
CA MET A 19 8.28 -5.15 4.88
C MET A 19 9.36 -5.78 3.99
N ASP A 20 10.34 -6.45 4.60
CA ASP A 20 11.44 -7.13 3.89
C ASP A 20 10.94 -8.18 2.88
N MET A 21 9.89 -8.92 3.21
CA MET A 21 9.32 -9.90 2.28
C MET A 21 8.69 -9.22 1.06
N TRP A 22 7.98 -8.11 1.27
CA TRP A 22 7.35 -7.37 0.17
C TRP A 22 8.37 -6.72 -0.76
N THR A 23 9.53 -6.29 -0.22
CA THR A 23 10.65 -5.78 -1.01
C THR A 23 11.08 -6.77 -2.09
N GLU A 24 11.30 -8.04 -1.71
CA GLU A 24 11.69 -9.08 -2.67
C GLU A 24 10.61 -9.32 -3.73
N TYR A 25 9.34 -9.43 -3.32
CA TYR A 25 8.23 -9.62 -4.25
C TYR A 25 8.10 -8.47 -5.23
N PHE A 26 8.17 -7.23 -4.78
CA PHE A 26 8.03 -6.06 -5.64
C PHE A 26 9.22 -5.87 -6.57
N ASN A 27 10.44 -6.16 -6.11
CA ASN A 27 11.62 -6.13 -6.97
C ASN A 27 11.53 -7.15 -8.12
N SER A 28 10.80 -8.26 -7.95
CA SER A 28 10.52 -9.23 -9.03
C SER A 28 9.46 -8.75 -10.05
N MET A 29 8.76 -7.65 -9.76
CA MET A 29 7.66 -7.10 -10.57
C MET A 29 7.89 -5.62 -10.95
N PRO A 30 9.02 -5.26 -11.58
CA PRO A 30 9.42 -3.85 -11.78
C PRO A 30 8.47 -3.05 -12.68
N ILE A 31 7.65 -3.74 -13.48
CA ILE A 31 6.67 -3.15 -14.38
C ILE A 31 5.27 -3.01 -13.77
N LEU A 32 5.11 -3.39 -12.49
CA LEU A 32 3.85 -3.27 -11.78
C LEU A 32 3.49 -1.78 -11.68
N ASN A 33 2.32 -1.42 -12.21
CA ASN A 33 1.88 -0.04 -12.28
C ASN A 33 0.60 0.23 -11.46
N ARG A 34 -0.07 -0.82 -10.99
CA ARG A 34 -1.26 -0.74 -10.14
C ARG A 34 -1.16 -1.73 -8.97
N LEU A 35 -1.32 -1.20 -7.76
CA LEU A 35 -1.35 -1.97 -6.52
C LEU A 35 -2.64 -1.67 -5.76
N GLU A 36 -3.39 -2.70 -5.43
CA GLU A 36 -4.53 -2.62 -4.51
C GLU A 36 -4.24 -3.48 -3.28
N ILE A 37 -4.48 -2.92 -2.11
CA ILE A 37 -4.31 -3.57 -0.82
C ILE A 37 -5.66 -3.56 -0.12
N LYS A 38 -6.11 -4.73 0.30
CA LYS A 38 -7.32 -4.94 1.10
C LYS A 38 -6.88 -5.49 2.45
N ALA A 39 -6.99 -4.70 3.51
CA ALA A 39 -6.54 -5.07 4.86
C ALA A 39 -7.67 -4.98 5.89
N HIS A 40 -7.83 -6.00 6.72
CA HIS A 40 -8.96 -6.06 7.66
C HIS A 40 -8.74 -5.33 9.00
N SER A 41 -7.51 -5.23 9.53
CA SER A 41 -7.29 -4.69 10.89
C SER A 41 -5.94 -4.05 11.16
N GLU A 42 -5.03 -4.01 10.19
CA GLU A 42 -3.65 -3.60 10.46
C GLU A 42 -3.46 -2.09 10.39
N ILE A 43 -2.66 -1.57 11.34
CA ILE A 43 -2.11 -0.21 11.26
C ILE A 43 -1.18 -0.18 10.05
N PHE A 44 -1.68 0.41 8.97
CA PHE A 44 -0.90 0.57 7.76
C PHE A 44 0.00 1.79 7.91
N ASP A 45 1.28 1.56 8.18
CA ASP A 45 2.28 2.63 8.21
C ASP A 45 2.53 3.15 6.78
N GLY A 46 1.85 4.24 6.43
CA GLY A 46 1.98 4.85 5.12
C GLY A 46 3.35 5.44 4.83
N ASN A 47 4.22 5.66 5.82
CA ASN A 47 5.60 6.09 5.56
C ASN A 47 6.47 4.89 5.17
N ALA A 48 6.39 3.79 5.91
CA ALA A 48 7.12 2.57 5.58
C ALA A 48 6.71 2.03 4.19
N TRP A 49 5.40 2.01 3.90
CA TRP A 49 4.90 1.63 2.58
C TRP A 49 5.31 2.61 1.48
N LYS A 50 5.33 3.92 1.76
CA LYS A 50 5.83 4.89 0.78
C LYS A 50 7.26 4.56 0.38
N ILE A 51 8.15 4.39 1.35
CA ILE A 51 9.57 4.10 1.11
C ILE A 51 9.70 2.84 0.26
N LEU A 52 9.02 1.76 0.64
CA LEU A 52 9.02 0.50 -0.08
C LEU A 52 8.55 0.65 -1.54
N LEU A 53 7.44 1.35 -1.78
CA LEU A 53 6.89 1.48 -3.13
C LEU A 53 7.71 2.44 -4.00
N GLU A 54 8.29 3.49 -3.42
CA GLU A 54 9.21 4.39 -4.12
C GLU A 54 10.48 3.67 -4.58
N THR A 55 11.03 2.76 -3.77
CA THR A 55 12.26 2.04 -4.09
C THR A 55 12.02 0.84 -5.00
N SER A 56 11.01 0.02 -4.71
CA SER A 56 10.80 -1.24 -5.42
C SER A 56 9.90 -1.14 -6.64
N LEU A 57 9.03 -0.13 -6.71
CA LEU A 57 8.02 0.00 -7.78
C LEU A 57 8.02 1.41 -8.41
N PRO A 58 9.10 1.80 -9.12
CA PRO A 58 9.22 3.15 -9.70
C PRO A 58 8.12 3.47 -10.73
N LEU A 59 7.53 2.44 -11.35
CA LEU A 59 6.46 2.57 -12.34
C LEU A 59 5.04 2.52 -11.74
N LEU A 60 4.91 2.42 -10.42
CA LEU A 60 3.61 2.45 -9.75
C LEU A 60 2.93 3.79 -10.07
N THR A 61 1.75 3.75 -10.66
CA THR A 61 0.95 4.94 -10.99
C THR A 61 -0.37 4.98 -10.25
N HIS A 62 -0.83 3.83 -9.75
CA HIS A 62 -2.11 3.69 -9.06
C HIS A 62 -1.93 2.89 -7.78
N PHE A 63 -2.33 3.47 -6.65
CA PHE A 63 -2.38 2.80 -5.37
C PHE A 63 -3.79 2.89 -4.78
N THR A 64 -4.30 1.79 -4.23
CA THR A 64 -5.59 1.75 -3.54
C THR A 64 -5.44 0.96 -2.24
N LEU A 65 -5.80 1.57 -1.11
CA LEU A 65 -5.91 0.90 0.18
C LEU A 65 -7.38 0.83 0.57
N ARG A 66 -7.90 -0.38 0.78
CA ARG A 66 -9.24 -0.64 1.29
C ARG A 66 -9.13 -1.30 2.65
N THR A 67 -9.75 -0.70 3.67
CA THR A 67 -9.83 -1.29 5.00
C THR A 67 -11.28 -1.47 5.40
N THR A 68 -11.61 -2.62 5.99
CA THR A 68 -12.99 -3.00 6.35
C THR A 68 -13.34 -2.64 7.80
N THR A 69 -12.34 -2.47 8.67
CA THR A 69 -12.57 -2.14 10.08
C THR A 69 -11.40 -1.32 10.64
N PHE A 70 -11.56 0.00 10.75
CA PHE A 70 -10.70 0.79 11.64
C PHE A 70 -11.13 0.52 13.09
N ARG A 71 -10.68 -0.59 13.68
CA ARG A 71 -10.74 -0.82 15.14
C ARG A 71 -9.52 -0.20 15.84
N VAL A 72 -9.15 0.99 15.41
CA VAL A 72 -7.98 1.70 15.90
C VAL A 72 -8.51 2.87 16.73
N GLU A 73 -7.97 3.08 17.93
CA GLU A 73 -8.33 4.24 18.76
C GLU A 73 -8.22 5.52 17.92
N LYS A 74 -9.15 6.46 18.10
CA LYS A 74 -9.30 7.66 17.24
C LYS A 74 -7.97 8.39 16.95
N ALA A 75 -7.04 8.43 17.91
CA ALA A 75 -5.75 9.09 17.78
C ALA A 75 -4.82 8.41 16.75
N ASP A 76 -4.76 7.08 16.77
CA ASP A 76 -3.90 6.31 15.87
C ASP A 76 -4.43 6.29 14.43
N VAL A 77 -5.75 6.42 14.24
CA VAL A 77 -6.35 6.60 12.91
C VAL A 77 -5.89 7.92 12.28
N TYR A 78 -5.90 9.02 13.03
CA TYR A 78 -5.45 10.31 12.51
C TYR A 78 -3.97 10.29 12.13
N ASN A 79 -3.12 9.68 12.96
CA ASN A 79 -1.69 9.54 12.68
C ASN A 79 -1.43 8.63 11.46
N ALA A 80 -2.12 7.50 11.38
CA ALA A 80 -2.03 6.60 10.23
C ALA A 80 -2.46 7.31 8.94
N LEU A 81 -3.60 8.03 8.96
CA LEU A 81 -4.10 8.76 7.81
C LEU A 81 -3.22 9.95 7.42
N ALA A 82 -2.56 10.62 8.38
CA ALA A 82 -1.64 11.72 8.12
C ALA A 82 -0.47 11.28 7.21
N SER A 83 0.04 10.06 7.39
CA SER A 83 1.10 9.52 6.53
C SER A 83 0.68 9.39 5.05
N PHE A 84 -0.62 9.28 4.76
CA PHE A 84 -1.19 9.22 3.41
C PHE A 84 -1.52 10.58 2.78
N GLN A 85 -1.17 11.67 3.45
CA GLN A 85 -1.35 13.04 2.95
C GLN A 85 -0.10 13.58 2.25
N SER A 86 0.99 12.80 2.16
CA SER A 86 2.20 13.25 1.44
C SER A 86 1.96 13.39 -0.07
N SER A 87 2.75 14.27 -0.71
CA SER A 87 2.69 14.52 -2.16
C SER A 87 2.83 13.25 -3.01
N TYR A 88 3.62 12.30 -2.54
CA TYR A 88 3.73 10.96 -3.14
C TYR A 88 2.36 10.31 -3.27
N TRP A 89 1.64 10.13 -2.15
CA TRP A 89 0.34 9.47 -2.16
C TRP A 89 -0.71 10.24 -2.96
N ILE A 90 -0.69 11.57 -2.88
CA ILE A 90 -1.59 12.43 -3.67
C ILE A 90 -1.37 12.20 -5.17
N SER A 91 -0.11 12.08 -5.62
CA SER A 91 0.21 11.85 -7.04
C SER A 91 -0.16 10.46 -7.56
N LYS A 92 -0.34 9.47 -6.66
CA LYS A 92 -0.63 8.06 -7.00
C LYS A 92 -2.10 7.68 -6.77
N LYS A 93 -2.89 8.56 -6.12
CA LYS A 93 -4.33 8.40 -5.94
C LYS A 93 -5.04 8.91 -7.18
N LYS A 94 -5.67 8.00 -7.94
CA LYS A 94 -6.74 8.40 -8.85
C LYS A 94 -8.06 8.36 -8.10
N PHE A 95 -8.64 9.53 -7.84
CA PHE A 95 -10.05 9.62 -7.51
C PHE A 95 -10.82 9.17 -8.76
N SER A 96 -11.49 8.02 -8.68
CA SER A 96 -12.62 7.73 -9.56
C SER A 96 -13.84 8.25 -8.82
N ILE A 97 -14.50 9.24 -9.43
CA ILE A 97 -15.87 9.63 -9.09
C ILE A 97 -16.80 8.59 -9.70
#